data_AF-A0A1V1P620-F1
#
_entry.id   AF-A0A1V1P620-F1
#
_cell.length_a   1.000
_cell.length_b   1.000
_cell.length_c   1.000
_cell.angle_alpha   90.00
_cell.angle_beta   90.00
_cell.angle_gamma   90.00
#
_symmetry.space_group_name_H-M   'P 1'
#
loop_
_entity.id
_entity.type
_entity.pdbx_description
1 polymer ?
#
loop_
_entity_poly.entity_id
_entity_poly.type
_entity_poly.pdbx_seq_one_letter_code
_entity_poly.pdbx_strand_id
1 'polypeptide(L)' 'MKHRHLNHEKYTLAAIDDIIAHGRKKDWVKLRLALINDIQLKEKIMQICRAYADNPYAQRHNFWMQYAQRYIT' A
#
# COMPACT_ATOMS: atom_id res chain seq x y z
N MET A 1 16.78 -15.08 12.62
CA MET A 1 16.03 -14.09 11.81
C MET A 1 14.86 -13.61 12.66
N LYS A 2 14.87 -12.32 13.06
CA LYS A 2 13.95 -11.81 14.09
C LYS A 2 12.54 -11.55 13.53
N HIS A 3 11.56 -12.14 14.20
CA HIS A 3 10.11 -11.96 14.03
C HIS A 3 9.72 -10.48 13.84
N ARG A 4 9.08 -10.15 12.71
CA ARG A 4 8.53 -8.80 12.41
C ARG A 4 7.00 -8.77 12.21
N HIS A 5 6.29 -9.85 12.55
CA HIS A 5 4.85 -9.98 12.26
C HIS A 5 3.88 -9.30 13.24
N LEU A 6 4.35 -8.64 14.31
CA LEU A 6 3.48 -8.23 15.42
C LEU A 6 2.88 -6.82 15.32
N ASN A 7 2.94 -6.13 14.17
CA ASN A 7 2.30 -4.81 14.00
C ASN A 7 1.34 -4.70 12.80
N HIS A 8 1.13 -5.77 12.02
CA HIS A 8 0.36 -5.70 10.76
C HIS A 8 -1.16 -5.76 10.92
N GLU A 9 -1.70 -5.89 12.14
CA GLU A 9 -3.14 -6.02 12.37
C GLU A 9 -3.95 -4.82 11.85
N LYS A 10 -3.33 -3.64 11.69
CA LYS A 10 -3.99 -2.44 11.16
C LYS A 10 -3.94 -2.29 9.64
N TYR A 11 -3.07 -3.03 8.94
CA TYR A 11 -2.94 -2.97 7.48
C TYR A 11 -3.31 -4.31 6.85
N THR A 12 -4.59 -4.66 6.98
CA THR A 12 -5.21 -5.70 6.17
C THR A 12 -5.32 -5.24 4.71
N LEU A 13 -5.47 -6.18 3.77
CA LEU A 13 -5.60 -5.82 2.34
C LEU A 13 -6.77 -4.86 2.10
N ALA A 14 -7.93 -5.14 2.72
CA ALA A 14 -9.11 -4.29 2.63
C ALA A 14 -8.89 -2.89 3.23
N ALA A 15 -8.18 -2.78 4.36
CA ALA A 15 -7.88 -1.47 4.95
C ALA A 15 -6.92 -0.65 4.08
N ILE A 16 -5.94 -1.29 3.45
CA ILE A 16 -5.02 -0.62 2.52
C ILE A 16 -5.80 -0.15 1.28
N ASP A 17 -6.65 -1.01 0.71
CA ASP A 17 -7.47 -0.67 -0.44
C ASP A 17 -8.39 0.52 -0.13
N ASP A 18 -9.06 0.52 1.02
CA ASP A 18 -9.90 1.63 1.47
C ASP A 18 -9.10 2.93 1.67
N ILE A 19 -7.89 2.87 2.25
CA ILE A 19 -7.02 4.04 2.36
C ILE A 19 -6.63 4.58 0.98
N ILE A 20 -6.35 3.71 0.02
CA ILE A 20 -6.00 4.12 -1.36
C ILE A 20 -7.23 4.72 -2.05
N ALA A 21 -8.38 4.07 -1.97
CA ALA A 21 -9.60 4.45 -2.66
C ALA A 21 -10.28 5.67 -2.04
N HIS A 22 -10.34 5.77 -0.72
CA HIS A 22 -11.14 6.76 0.02
C HIS A 22 -10.36 7.56 1.06
N GLY A 23 -9.12 7.18 1.38
CA GLY A 23 -8.31 7.85 2.38
C GLY A 23 -8.06 9.33 2.08
N ARG A 24 -7.84 10.11 3.14
CA ARG A 24 -7.49 11.53 3.04
C ARG A 24 -5.97 11.70 3.09
N LYS A 25 -5.49 12.94 2.88
CA LYS A 25 -4.05 13.28 2.91
C LYS A 25 -3.32 12.72 4.14
N LYS A 26 -3.93 12.78 5.33
CA LYS A 26 -3.32 12.23 6.56
C LYS A 26 -3.17 10.72 6.52
N ASP A 27 -4.12 10.00 5.94
CA ASP A 27 -4.10 8.55 5.81
C ASP A 27 -3.04 8.12 4.79
N TRP A 28 -2.93 8.85 3.67
CA TRP A 28 -1.88 8.63 2.68
C TRP A 28 -0.48 8.90 3.24
N VAL A 29 -0.30 9.93 4.07
CA VAL A 29 0.99 10.17 4.75
C VAL A 29 1.34 9.01 5.69
N LYS A 30 0.37 8.51 6.46
CA LYS A 30 0.58 7.34 7.32
C LYS A 30 0.93 6.09 6.52
N LEU A 31 0.20 5.82 5.44
CA LEU A 31 0.45 4.68 4.56
C LEU A 31 1.84 4.77 3.93
N ARG A 32 2.25 5.97 3.48
CA ARG A 32 3.60 6.22 2.96
C ARG A 32 4.69 5.95 4.00
N LEU A 33 4.52 6.47 5.21
CA LEU A 33 5.49 6.26 6.29
C LEU A 33 5.61 4.78 6.67
N ALA A 34 4.47 4.07 6.71
CA ALA A 34 4.48 2.64 6.96
C ALA A 34 5.16 1.88 5.80
N LEU A 35 4.82 2.21 4.55
CA LEU A 35 5.40 1.60 3.35
C LEU A 35 6.93 1.70 3.34
N ILE A 36 7.50 2.85 3.72
CA ILE A 36 8.97 3.05 3.71
C ILE A 36 9.67 2.11 4.72
N ASN A 37 9.01 1.79 5.84
CA ASN A 37 9.60 1.03 6.94
C ASN A 37 9.27 -0.48 6.91
N ASP A 38 8.35 -0.91 6.04
CA ASP A 38 7.81 -2.27 6.03
C ASP A 38 7.72 -2.85 4.61
N ILE A 39 8.58 -3.83 4.32
CA ILE A 39 8.62 -4.49 3.01
C ILE A 39 7.37 -5.33 2.74
N GLN A 40 6.76 -5.93 3.77
CA GLN A 40 5.53 -6.72 3.57
C GLN A 40 4.35 -5.82 3.21
N LEU A 41 4.33 -4.60 3.75
CA LEU A 41 3.32 -3.62 3.37
C LEU A 41 3.47 -3.18 1.90
N LYS A 42 4.70 -3.07 1.39
CA LYS A 42 4.96 -2.80 -0.05
C LYS A 42 4.35 -3.90 -0.93
N GLU A 43 4.59 -5.16 -0.57
CA GLU A 43 4.07 -6.31 -1.31
C GLU A 43 2.53 -6.33 -1.31
N LYS A 44 1.90 -6.05 -0.17
CA LYS A 44 0.44 -5.93 -0.06
C LYS A 44 -0.12 -4.81 -0.93
N ILE A 45 0.52 -3.64 -0.94
CA ILE A 45 0.11 -2.51 -1.79
C ILE A 45 0.23 -2.90 -3.27
N MET A 46 1.33 -3.52 -3.68
CA MET A 46 1.46 -4.01 -5.06
C MET A 46 0.40 -5.05 -5.41
N GLN A 47 0.10 -5.99 -4.51
CA GLN A 47 -0.93 -7.01 -4.71
C GLN A 47 -2.29 -6.36 -4.97
N ILE A 48 -2.67 -5.37 -4.17
CA ILE A 48 -3.94 -4.65 -4.32
C ILE A 48 -3.92 -3.89 -5.64
N CYS A 49 -2.90 -3.06 -5.91
CA CYS A 49 -2.87 -2.24 -7.10
C CYS A 49 -2.84 -3.06 -8.40
N ARG A 50 -2.26 -4.27 -8.39
CA ARG A 50 -2.27 -5.19 -9.54
C ARG A 50 -3.69 -5.62 -9.93
N ALA A 51 -4.61 -5.73 -8.97
CA ALA A 51 -6.03 -6.01 -9.27
C ALA A 51 -6.72 -4.87 -10.04
N TYR A 52 -6.15 -3.67 -10.05
CA TYR A 52 -6.68 -2.49 -10.73
C TYR A 52 -5.84 -2.06 -11.95
N ALA A 53 -4.83 -2.84 -12.33
CA ALA A 53 -3.89 -2.45 -13.40
C ALA A 53 -4.58 -2.22 -14.76
N ASP A 54 -5.63 -2.98 -15.04
CA ASP A 54 -6.40 -2.87 -16.29
C ASP A 54 -7.50 -1.79 -16.22
N ASN A 55 -7.68 -1.14 -15.07
CA ASN A 55 -8.68 -0.08 -14.89
C ASN A 55 -8.05 1.31 -15.08
N PRO A 56 -8.25 1.98 -16.23
CA PRO A 56 -7.67 3.29 -16.50
C PRO A 56 -8.22 4.38 -15.56
N TYR A 57 -9.38 4.16 -14.93
CA TYR A 57 -9.99 5.09 -13.99
C TYR A 57 -9.49 4.91 -12.54
N ALA A 58 -8.72 3.86 -12.26
CA ALA A 58 -8.13 3.61 -10.94
C ALA A 58 -6.83 4.42 -10.72
N GLN A 59 -6.88 5.74 -10.94
CA GLN A 59 -5.71 6.63 -10.88
C GLN A 59 -4.95 6.55 -9.55
N ARG A 60 -5.68 6.42 -8.43
CA ARG A 60 -5.08 6.30 -7.09
C ARG A 60 -4.27 5.02 -6.96
N HIS A 61 -4.82 3.89 -7.40
CA HIS A 61 -4.13 2.59 -7.39
C HIS A 61 -2.92 2.59 -8.34
N ASN A 62 -3.05 3.18 -9.52
CA ASN A 62 -1.93 3.31 -10.47
C ASN A 62 -0.80 4.17 -9.88
N PHE A 63 -1.12 5.25 -9.19
CA PHE A 63 -0.13 6.06 -8.46
C PHE A 63 0.56 5.23 -7.36
N TRP A 64 -0.19 4.53 -6.51
CA TRP A 64 0.38 3.74 -5.42
C TRP A 64 1.20 2.54 -5.91
N MET A 65 0.84 1.93 -7.06
CA MET A 65 1.63 0.90 -7.72
C MET A 65 3.04 1.41 -8.06
N GLN A 66 3.11 2.52 -8.82
CA GLN A 66 4.38 3.12 -9.23
C GLN A 66 5.18 3.60 -8.02
N TYR A 67 4.49 4.15 -7.02
CA TYR A 67 5.10 4.60 -5.78
C TYR A 67 5.75 3.42 -5.03
N ALA A 68 5.01 2.34 -4.80
CA ALA A 68 5.53 1.16 -4.10
C ALA A 68 6.71 0.51 -4.83
N GLN A 69 6.63 0.41 -6.17
CA GLN A 69 7.73 -0.12 -7.01
C GLN A 69 9.04 0.63 -6.80
N ARG A 70 8.99 1.96 -6.62
CA ARG A 70 10.21 2.78 -6.41
C ARG A 70 10.90 2.54 -5.07
N TYR A 71 10.22 1.93 -4.10
CA TYR A 71 10.76 1.65 -2.77
C TYR A 71 11.06 0.16 -2.53
N ILE A 72 11.01 -0.70 -3.56
CA ILE A 72 11.31 -2.14 -3.44
C ILE A 72 12.80 -2.47 -3.52
N THR A 73 13.65 -1.49 -3.88
CA THR A 73 15.12 -1.61 -3.87
C THR A 73 15.69 -1.73 -2.46
#